data_AF-T1I8B1-F1
#
_entry.id   AF-T1I8B1-F1
#
_cell.length_a   1.000
_cell.length_b   1.000
_cell.length_c   1.000
_cell.angle_alpha   90.00
_cell.angle_beta   90.00
_cell.angle_gamma   90.00
#
_symmetry.space_group_name_H-M   'P 1'
#
loop_
_entity.id
_entity.type
_entity.pdbx_description
1 polymer ?
#
loop_
_entity_poly.entity_id
_entity_poly.type
_entity_poly.pdbx_seq_one_letter_code
_entity_poly.pdbx_strand_id
1 'polypeptide(L)'
;QESLVEAVYSDEESDDDASSDFGSTQCKLCGREFFRNCSLALHLKSHECMGSIEIRPYKCETCGKSYAQKSVLKKHMAVHSGEKLQCNICNVGFTQRSSLVRHRKRLHKELYSDS
;
A
#
# COMPACT_ATOMS: atom_id res chain seq x y z
N GLN A 1 29.62 -20.27 3.18
CA GLN A 1 28.53 -19.50 2.57
C GLN A 1 28.33 -18.28 3.45
N GLU A 2 29.06 -17.22 3.13
CA GLU A 2 29.09 -15.99 3.92
C GLU A 2 27.91 -15.11 3.48
N SER A 3 27.08 -14.76 4.45
CA SER A 3 25.86 -13.98 4.30
C SER A 3 26.22 -12.51 4.20
N LEU A 4 25.94 -11.90 3.05
CA LEU A 4 26.18 -10.51 2.67
C LEU A 4 25.46 -9.49 3.59
N VAL A 5 26.00 -9.26 4.79
CA VAL A 5 25.61 -8.14 5.67
C VAL A 5 26.69 -7.05 5.79
N GLU A 6 27.78 -7.17 5.04
CA GLU A 6 28.84 -6.14 4.99
C GLU A 6 28.71 -5.30 3.71
N ALA A 7 27.87 -4.26 3.73
CA ALA A 7 27.98 -3.13 2.77
C ALA A 7 27.10 -1.91 3.14
N VAL A 8 26.99 -1.52 4.42
CA VAL A 8 26.34 -0.23 4.78
C VAL A 8 27.09 0.62 5.80
N TYR A 9 28.30 0.23 6.21
CA TYR A 9 29.22 1.14 6.88
C TYR A 9 30.15 1.72 5.81
N SER A 10 29.75 2.86 5.27
CA SER A 10 30.70 3.77 4.63
C SER A 10 31.05 4.80 5.69
N ASP A 11 32.22 4.61 6.31
CA ASP A 11 32.89 5.62 7.11
C ASP A 11 33.28 6.77 6.18
N GLU A 12 32.49 7.83 6.19
CA GLU A 12 32.94 9.15 5.72
C GLU A 12 33.08 10.04 6.96
N GLU A 13 34.28 9.99 7.55
CA GLU A 13 34.79 11.08 8.38
C GLU A 13 34.82 12.34 7.53
N SER A 14 34.07 13.37 7.94
CA SER A 14 34.29 14.73 7.44
C SER A 14 34.06 15.72 8.56
N ASP A 15 35.15 16.41 8.88
CA ASP A 15 35.27 17.49 9.85
C ASP A 15 34.39 18.70 9.48
N ASP A 16 33.94 19.40 10.52
CA ASP A 16 33.55 20.82 10.60
C ASP A 16 32.68 21.43 9.48
N ASP A 17 31.37 21.62 9.74
CA ASP A 17 30.73 22.95 9.73
C ASP A 17 29.28 22.87 10.27
N ALA A 18 28.88 23.85 11.08
CA ALA A 18 27.54 23.93 11.66
C ALA A 18 26.53 24.42 10.62
N SER A 19 25.99 23.50 9.83
CA SER A 19 24.78 23.72 9.03
C SER A 19 23.78 22.62 9.34
N SER A 20 22.56 23.04 9.67
CA SER A 20 21.43 22.21 10.09
C SER A 20 20.90 21.35 8.93
N ASP A 21 21.68 20.34 8.55
CA ASP A 21 21.30 19.35 7.56
C ASP A 21 20.54 18.22 8.27
N PHE A 22 19.21 18.26 8.19
CA PHE A 22 18.39 17.11 8.58
C PHE A 22 18.54 16.05 7.49
N GLY A 23 19.68 15.35 7.47
CA GLY A 23 19.95 14.29 6.49
C GLY A 23 18.81 13.28 6.43
N SER A 24 18.07 13.29 5.33
CA SER A 24 17.02 12.31 5.04
C SER A 24 17.65 11.11 4.35
N THR A 25 17.52 9.93 4.93
CA THR A 25 18.00 8.68 4.35
C THR A 25 16.91 8.00 3.52
N GLN A 26 17.21 7.75 2.25
CA GLN A 26 16.29 7.12 1.32
C GLN A 26 16.50 5.60 1.27
N CYS A 27 15.41 4.84 1.27
CA CYS A 27 15.46 3.41 1.04
C CYS A 27 15.82 3.10 -0.41
N LYS A 28 16.98 2.47 -0.64
CA LYS A 28 17.44 2.09 -1.99
C LYS A 28 16.55 1.02 -2.67
N LEU A 29 15.69 0.33 -1.92
CA LEU A 29 14.81 -0.73 -2.44
C LEU A 29 13.47 -0.21 -2.96
N CYS A 30 12.96 0.89 -2.41
CA CYS A 30 11.63 1.42 -2.77
C CYS A 30 11.58 2.95 -2.97
N GLY A 31 12.71 3.65 -2.82
CA GLY A 31 12.83 5.09 -2.99
C GLY A 31 12.15 5.94 -1.90
N ARG A 32 11.65 5.34 -0.82
CA ARG A 32 10.98 6.09 0.26
C ARG A 32 12.01 6.80 1.15
N GLU A 33 11.75 8.07 1.46
CA GLU A 33 12.60 8.90 2.32
C GLU A 33 12.23 8.75 3.80
N PHE A 34 13.26 8.76 4.65
CA PHE A 34 13.13 8.66 6.10
C PHE A 34 14.03 9.71 6.75
N PHE A 35 13.51 10.41 7.75
CA PHE A 35 14.25 11.45 8.48
C PHE A 35 15.04 10.90 9.67
N ARG A 36 15.02 9.58 9.88
CA ARG A 36 15.69 8.90 11.00
C ARG A 36 16.18 7.52 10.57
N ASN A 37 17.43 7.21 10.90
CA ASN A 37 18.05 5.92 10.59
C ASN A 37 17.34 4.74 11.26
N CYS A 38 16.82 4.90 12.49
CA CYS A 38 16.03 3.85 13.15
C CYS A 38 14.72 3.55 12.42
N SER A 39 14.12 4.55 11.76
CA SER A 39 12.90 4.38 10.96
C SER A 39 13.20 3.67 9.63
N LEU A 40 14.33 4.00 8.99
CA LEU A 40 14.80 3.27 7.81
C LEU A 40 15.15 1.81 8.15
N ALA A 41 15.84 1.55 9.25
CA ALA A 41 16.21 0.19 9.67
C ALA A 41 14.98 -0.70 9.94
N LEU A 42 13.94 -0.17 10.60
CA LEU A 42 12.67 -0.88 10.78
C LEU A 42 11.95 -1.11 9.44
N HIS A 43 12.05 -0.14 8.52
CA HIS A 43 11.50 -0.27 7.18
C HIS A 43 12.25 -1.34 6.34
N LEU A 44 13.58 -1.45 6.45
CA LEU A 44 14.37 -2.47 5.77
C LEU A 44 13.97 -3.91 6.16
N LYS A 45 13.63 -4.12 7.44
CA LYS A 45 13.07 -5.41 7.90
C LYS A 45 11.74 -5.76 7.24
N SER A 46 10.95 -4.77 6.82
CA SER A 46 9.73 -5.02 6.05
C SER A 46 10.03 -5.50 4.63
N HIS A 47 11.16 -5.11 4.05
CA HIS A 47 11.65 -5.63 2.77
C HIS A 47 12.09 -7.09 2.89
N GLU A 48 12.78 -7.46 3.97
CA GLU A 48 13.20 -8.84 4.23
C GLU A 48 12.00 -9.78 4.51
N CYS A 49 11.01 -9.30 5.27
CA CYS A 49 9.86 -10.11 5.65
C CYS A 49 8.81 -10.27 4.52
N MET A 50 8.72 -9.31 3.60
CA MET A 50 7.72 -9.33 2.52
C MET A 50 8.29 -9.32 1.10
N GLY A 51 9.61 -9.33 0.90
CA GLY A 51 10.23 -9.25 -0.44
C GLY A 51 9.82 -7.98 -1.18
N SER A 52 9.94 -6.80 -0.55
CA SER A 52 9.42 -5.54 -1.10
C SER A 52 10.32 -4.88 -2.15
N ILE A 53 10.69 -5.65 -3.18
CA ILE A 53 10.58 -5.16 -4.57
C ILE A 53 9.07 -4.96 -4.83
N GLU A 54 8.62 -4.29 -5.89
CA GLU A 54 7.19 -4.29 -6.26
C GLU A 54 6.68 -5.69 -6.69
N ILE A 55 7.01 -6.74 -5.93
CA ILE A 55 6.41 -8.04 -5.99
C ILE A 55 4.97 -7.81 -5.56
N ARG A 56 4.11 -7.71 -6.56
CA ARG A 56 2.67 -7.79 -6.42
C ARG A 56 2.33 -9.25 -6.69
N PRO A 57 2.52 -10.17 -5.71
CA PRO A 57 2.44 -11.61 -5.97
C PRO A 57 1.04 -12.04 -6.42
N TYR A 58 0.04 -11.20 -6.18
CA TYR A 58 -1.35 -11.48 -6.52
C TYR A 58 -1.70 -10.86 -7.87
N LYS A 59 -1.49 -11.62 -8.95
CA LYS A 59 -1.86 -11.24 -10.32
C LYS A 59 -3.29 -11.67 -10.65
N CYS A 60 -4.03 -10.79 -11.31
CA CYS A 60 -5.29 -11.13 -11.95
C CYS A 60 -4.99 -11.84 -13.27
N GLU A 61 -5.46 -13.07 -13.43
CA GLU A 61 -5.29 -13.84 -14.67
C GLU A 61 -6.15 -13.32 -15.82
N THR A 62 -7.27 -12.65 -15.51
CA THR A 62 -8.20 -12.11 -16.51
C THR A 62 -7.68 -10.85 -17.21
N CYS A 63 -7.03 -9.94 -16.48
CA CYS A 63 -6.56 -8.67 -17.05
C CYS A 63 -5.07 -8.39 -16.84
N GLY A 64 -4.33 -9.33 -16.24
CA GLY A 64 -2.89 -9.22 -16.01
C GLY A 64 -2.46 -8.24 -14.91
N LYS A 65 -3.39 -7.52 -14.28
CA LYS A 65 -3.07 -6.54 -13.21
C LYS A 65 -2.59 -7.24 -11.94
N SER A 66 -1.51 -6.74 -11.37
CA SER A 66 -0.94 -7.28 -10.13
C SER A 66 -1.26 -6.38 -8.92
N TYR A 67 -1.47 -7.02 -7.77
CA TYR A 67 -1.78 -6.38 -6.50
C TYR A 67 -0.84 -6.87 -5.38
N ALA A 68 -0.54 -5.97 -4.44
CA ALA A 68 0.31 -6.28 -3.28
C ALA A 68 -0.38 -7.17 -2.24
N GLN A 69 -1.72 -7.23 -2.24
CA GLN A 69 -2.49 -7.97 -1.24
C GLN A 69 -3.57 -8.85 -1.90
N LYS A 70 -3.73 -10.07 -1.38
CA LYS A 70 -4.77 -11.02 -1.83
C LYS A 70 -6.18 -10.45 -1.67
N SER A 71 -6.42 -9.70 -0.60
CA SER A 71 -7.70 -9.04 -0.33
C SER A 71 -8.07 -8.01 -1.42
N VAL A 72 -7.07 -7.31 -1.96
CA VAL A 72 -7.24 -6.33 -3.04
C VAL A 72 -7.50 -7.04 -4.36
N LEU A 73 -6.75 -8.11 -4.67
CA LEU A 73 -7.04 -8.94 -5.84
C LEU A 73 -8.48 -9.51 -5.77
N LYS A 74 -8.91 -10.04 -4.63
CA LYS A 74 -10.27 -10.57 -4.45
C LYS A 74 -11.35 -9.51 -4.69
N LYS A 75 -11.17 -8.28 -4.18
CA LYS A 75 -12.08 -7.16 -4.47
C LYS A 75 -12.08 -6.78 -5.94
N HIS A 76 -10.92 -6.84 -6.58
CA HIS A 76 -10.79 -6.56 -8.01
C HIS A 76 -11.52 -7.60 -8.87
N MET A 77 -11.51 -8.89 -8.49
CA MET A 77 -12.22 -9.93 -9.24
C MET A 77 -13.74 -9.68 -9.35
N ALA A 78 -14.34 -8.93 -8.41
CA ALA A 78 -15.75 -8.52 -8.50
C ALA A 78 -16.05 -7.63 -9.72
N VAL A 79 -15.04 -7.00 -10.32
CA VAL A 79 -15.18 -6.26 -11.58
C VAL A 79 -15.35 -7.21 -12.77
N HIS A 80 -14.73 -8.38 -12.71
CA HIS A 80 -14.80 -9.41 -13.76
C HIS A 80 -16.03 -10.32 -13.62
N SER A 81 -16.43 -10.66 -12.39
CA SER A 81 -17.60 -11.52 -12.16
C SER A 81 -18.93 -10.84 -12.53
N GLY A 82 -18.95 -9.52 -12.69
CA GLY A 82 -20.18 -8.77 -12.94
C GLY A 82 -21.15 -8.74 -11.76
N GLU A 83 -20.79 -9.35 -10.63
CA GLU A 83 -21.57 -9.33 -9.39
C GLU A 83 -21.51 -7.93 -8.77
N LYS A 84 -22.45 -7.09 -9.18
CA LYS A 84 -22.64 -5.75 -8.64
C LYS A 84 -23.63 -5.80 -7.49
N LEU A 85 -23.24 -5.23 -6.36
CA LEU A 85 -24.16 -4.91 -5.27
C LEU A 85 -25.04 -3.74 -5.71
N GLN A 86 -26.33 -4.00 -5.87
CA GLN A 86 -27.28 -2.97 -6.28
C GLN A 86 -27.83 -2.20 -5.08
N CYS A 87 -28.07 -0.91 -5.28
CA CYS A 87 -28.89 -0.14 -4.36
C CYS A 87 -30.35 -0.58 -4.50
N ASN A 88 -30.98 -0.97 -3.40
CA ASN A 88 -32.38 -1.37 -3.38
C ASN A 88 -33.39 -0.22 -3.61
N ILE A 89 -32.92 1.02 -3.74
CA ILE A 89 -33.76 2.22 -3.90
C ILE A 89 -33.70 2.72 -5.35
N CYS A 90 -32.49 2.86 -5.91
CA CYS A 90 -32.28 3.38 -7.26
C CYS A 90 -31.68 2.38 -8.25
N ASN A 91 -31.48 1.12 -7.84
CA ASN A 91 -30.90 0.03 -8.64
C ASN A 91 -29.51 0.29 -9.24
N VAL A 92 -28.81 1.34 -8.79
CA VAL A 92 -27.43 1.61 -9.18
C VAL A 92 -26.52 0.51 -8.64
N GLY A 93 -25.71 -0.09 -9.53
CA GLY A 93 -24.80 -1.18 -9.21
C GLY A 93 -23.40 -0.72 -8.79
N PHE A 94 -22.87 -1.33 -7.74
CA PHE A 94 -21.54 -1.06 -7.17
C PHE A 94 -20.71 -2.33 -7.06
N THR A 95 -19.40 -2.24 -7.29
CA THR A 95 -18.48 -3.39 -7.12
C THR A 95 -17.99 -3.57 -5.69
N GLN A 96 -18.27 -2.61 -4.79
CA GLN A 96 -17.80 -2.64 -3.39
C GLN A 96 -18.90 -2.21 -2.43
N ARG A 97 -18.99 -2.89 -1.28
CA ARG A 97 -19.98 -2.60 -0.22
C ARG A 97 -19.80 -1.20 0.37
N SER A 98 -18.57 -0.76 0.60
CA SER A 98 -18.26 0.58 1.11
C SER A 98 -18.80 1.68 0.18
N SER A 99 -18.67 1.48 -1.14
CA SER A 99 -19.23 2.40 -2.14
C SER A 99 -20.74 2.46 -2.08
N LEU A 100 -21.43 1.32 -1.97
CA LEU A 100 -22.89 1.26 -1.82
C LEU A 100 -23.35 1.94 -0.52
N VAL A 101 -22.71 1.67 0.62
CA VAL A 101 -23.04 2.29 1.91
C VAL A 101 -22.87 3.80 1.85
N ARG A 102 -21.76 4.27 1.29
CA ARG A 102 -21.51 5.71 1.10
C ARG A 102 -22.53 6.35 0.17
N HIS A 103 -22.91 5.67 -0.92
CA HIS A 103 -23.95 6.11 -1.84
C HIS A 103 -25.28 6.28 -1.11
N ARG A 104 -25.73 5.26 -0.37
CA ARG A 104 -26.98 5.30 0.41
C ARG A 104 -26.96 6.41 1.45
N LYS A 105 -25.87 6.53 2.22
CA LYS A 105 -25.70 7.61 3.20
C LYS A 105 -25.64 9.02 2.61
N ARG A 106 -25.39 9.17 1.30
CA ARG A 106 -25.32 10.49 0.65
C ARG A 106 -26.60 10.86 -0.08
N LEU A 107 -27.18 9.90 -0.81
CA LEU A 107 -28.31 10.12 -1.72
C LEU A 107 -29.64 9.57 -1.20
N HIS A 108 -29.60 8.67 -0.21
CA HIS A 108 -30.77 8.03 0.39
C HIS A 108 -30.72 8.12 1.92
N LYS A 109 -30.35 9.30 2.44
CA LYS A 109 -30.14 9.57 3.87
C LYS A 109 -31.37 9.21 4.73
N GLU A 110 -32.57 9.46 4.22
CA GLU A 110 -33.83 9.31 4.96
C GLU A 110 -34.25 7.85 5.24
N LEU A 111 -33.55 6.88 4.65
CA LEU A 111 -33.86 5.45 4.83
C LEU A 111 -32.78 4.69 5.64
N TYR A 112 -31.77 5.40 6.16
CA TYR A 112 -30.61 4.82 6.86
C TYR A 112 -30.27 5.50 8.19
N SER A 113 -31.13 6.40 8.67
CA SER A 113 -30.92 7.19 9.89
C SER A 113 -31.44 6.56 11.18
N ASP A 114 -32.10 5.39 11.15
CA ASP A 114 -32.69 4.76 12.35
C ASP A 114 -32.05 3.40 12.72
N SER A 115 -30.73 3.33 12.86
CA SER A 115 -30.06 2.21 13.56
C SER A 115 -28.77 2.65 14.23
#